data_AF-A0A4Q8R542-F1
#
_entry.id   AF-A0A4Q8R542-F1
#
_cell.length_a   1.000
_cell.length_b   1.000
_cell.length_c   1.000
_cell.angle_alpha   90.00
_cell.angle_beta   90.00
_cell.angle_gamma   90.00
#
_symmetry.space_group_name_H-M   'P 1'
#
loop_
_entity.id
_entity.type
_entity.pdbx_description
1 polymer ?
#
loop_
_entity_poly.entity_id
_entity_poly.type
_entity_poly.pdbx_seq_one_letter_code
_entity_poly.pdbx_strand_id
1 'polypeptide(L)'
;MDRHDRLVGDRALLAELALTLVCNGYGSEVIGDAITPFIEEAISREGYRQLPWQPQPVVMNVKGASASGKSTMRPLQRTLARKLNFRWEEFALISPDIWRKFLLDYTSLGGAYKYAAMLTGHELEVIDQKLDRRMKAKAASGEISHLLIDRFRFDSFVPEYGGKGSNRLLTRFGNLVYMFFLITPPEMTVERAWKRGLKVGRYKAVEDLLAHNVEAFTGMPELFFTWALAVGKRVHYEFLDNSVPEGQPPRTVAFGWNGEMTILDVKSMLDIERFRKINIRAKGPEEVYRGKSFAPECNTDFLRRCVRWIPVINFASYKTGAVYARVEHGRWIWRDDQALACALNDPDTRVGLDVIAPKINDLESDVKGYPTNLELEKVHTIGSWAEAIYGSTAGAG
;
A
#
# COMPACT_ATOMS: atom_id res chain seq x y z
N MET A 1 40.39 25.04 12.56
CA MET A 1 39.41 25.90 13.28
C MET A 1 38.34 26.29 12.30
N ASP A 2 37.12 25.91 12.64
CA ASP A 2 35.97 25.68 11.77
C ASP A 2 35.38 26.93 11.12
N ARG A 3 34.99 26.79 9.84
CA ARG A 3 34.01 27.67 9.18
C ARG A 3 32.64 27.00 9.26
N HIS A 4 32.02 27.08 10.43
CA HIS A 4 30.56 26.91 10.56
C HIS A 4 29.89 28.29 10.48
N ASP A 5 28.70 28.32 9.86
CA ASP A 5 27.64 29.32 9.99
C ASP A 5 27.74 30.70 9.32
N ARG A 6 27.52 30.73 8.01
CA ARG A 6 26.94 31.91 7.32
C ARG A 6 25.69 31.55 6.50
N LEU A 7 24.69 30.98 7.16
CA LEU A 7 23.30 31.00 6.67
C LEU A 7 22.46 32.11 7.34
N VAL A 8 23.03 32.80 8.33
CA VAL A 8 22.35 33.86 9.07
C VAL A 8 22.64 35.21 8.41
N GLY A 9 21.81 35.61 7.44
CA GLY A 9 21.72 37.03 7.03
C GLY A 9 21.82 37.38 5.54
N ASP A 10 21.91 36.42 4.62
CA ASP A 10 21.82 36.73 3.19
C ASP A 10 20.36 37.05 2.82
N ARG A 11 20.02 38.34 2.77
CA ARG A 11 18.68 38.83 2.42
C ARG A 11 18.27 38.45 1.00
N ALA A 12 19.21 38.36 0.06
CA ALA A 12 18.90 38.01 -1.33
C ALA A 12 18.50 36.54 -1.41
N LEU A 13 19.29 35.65 -0.80
CA LEU A 13 18.95 34.23 -0.71
C LEU A 13 17.63 33.99 0.02
N LEU A 14 17.40 34.68 1.15
CA LEU A 14 16.14 34.58 1.89
C LEU A 14 14.95 35.07 1.07
N ALA A 15 15.11 36.16 0.31
CA ALA A 15 14.05 36.66 -0.57
C ALA A 15 13.75 35.69 -1.71
N GLU A 16 14.78 35.09 -2.33
CA GLU A 16 14.61 34.10 -3.38
C GLU A 16 13.89 32.84 -2.89
N LEU A 17 14.31 32.32 -1.73
CA LEU A 17 13.66 31.17 -1.10
C LEU A 17 12.20 31.48 -0.73
N ALA A 18 11.95 32.63 -0.10
CA ALA A 18 10.61 33.06 0.27
C ALA A 18 9.71 33.23 -0.96
N LEU A 19 10.21 33.89 -2.02
CA LEU A 19 9.48 34.07 -3.27
C LEU A 19 9.16 32.71 -3.91
N THR A 20 10.12 31.79 -3.96
CA THR A 20 9.92 30.44 -4.51
C THR A 20 8.85 29.67 -3.74
N LEU A 21 8.85 29.73 -2.42
CA LEU A 21 7.85 29.09 -1.57
C LEU A 21 6.46 29.71 -1.76
N VAL A 22 6.36 31.03 -1.83
CA VAL A 22 5.09 31.76 -2.05
C VAL A 22 4.54 31.46 -3.45
N CYS A 23 5.37 31.49 -4.49
CA CYS A 23 4.97 31.16 -5.86
C CYS A 23 4.49 29.71 -5.99
N ASN A 24 5.18 28.76 -5.35
CA ASN A 24 4.77 27.35 -5.38
C ASN A 24 3.55 27.03 -4.49
N GLY A 25 3.29 27.86 -3.46
CA GLY A 25 2.11 27.80 -2.62
C GLY A 25 0.96 28.61 -3.19
N TYR A 26 0.87 29.87 -2.78
CA TYR A 26 -0.19 30.81 -3.15
C TYR A 26 -0.24 31.10 -4.66
N GLY A 27 0.92 31.26 -5.32
CA GLY A 27 0.95 31.49 -6.76
C GLY A 27 0.29 30.36 -7.55
N SER A 28 0.39 29.12 -7.07
CA SER A 28 -0.29 27.97 -7.67
C SER A 28 -1.81 28.03 -7.52
N GLU A 29 -2.33 28.62 -6.44
CA GLU A 29 -3.76 28.81 -6.22
C GLU A 29 -4.29 29.90 -7.16
N VAL A 30 -3.60 31.05 -7.23
CA VAL A 30 -3.95 32.14 -8.16
C VAL A 30 -3.98 31.68 -9.62
N ILE A 31 -2.98 30.91 -10.05
CA ILE A 31 -2.97 30.32 -11.40
C ILE A 31 -4.14 29.33 -11.55
N GLY A 32 -4.39 28.50 -10.54
CA GLY A 32 -5.51 27.56 -10.53
C GLY A 32 -6.87 28.25 -10.73
N ASP A 33 -7.10 29.35 -10.02
CA ASP A 33 -8.33 30.14 -10.12
C ASP A 33 -8.43 30.81 -11.49
N ALA A 34 -7.32 31.36 -12.00
CA ALA A 34 -7.28 31.97 -13.32
C ALA A 34 -7.57 30.97 -14.46
N ILE A 35 -7.13 29.72 -14.34
CA ILE A 35 -7.38 28.70 -15.37
C ILE A 35 -8.73 27.99 -15.23
N THR A 36 -9.37 28.03 -14.06
CA THR A 36 -10.60 27.27 -13.77
C THR A 36 -11.72 27.53 -14.78
N PRO A 37 -12.05 28.79 -15.15
CA PRO A 37 -13.10 29.06 -16.13
C PRO A 37 -12.84 28.41 -17.50
N PHE A 38 -11.59 28.36 -17.95
CA PHE A 38 -11.21 27.73 -19.21
C PHE A 38 -11.34 26.20 -19.14
N ILE A 39 -11.06 25.61 -17.98
CA ILE A 39 -11.27 24.17 -17.75
C ILE A 39 -12.77 23.85 -17.75
N GLU A 40 -13.61 24.68 -17.13
CA GLU A 40 -15.08 24.51 -17.13
C GLU A 40 -15.67 24.64 -18.53
N GLU A 41 -15.21 25.63 -19.30
CA GLU A 41 -15.56 25.80 -20.71
C GLU A 41 -15.17 24.58 -21.54
N ALA A 42 -13.95 24.06 -21.36
CA ALA A 42 -13.50 22.85 -22.04
C ALA A 42 -14.33 21.61 -21.65
N ILE A 43 -14.66 21.45 -20.36
CA ILE A 43 -15.54 20.38 -19.88
C ILE A 43 -16.90 20.44 -20.59
N SER A 44 -17.49 21.63 -20.69
CA SER A 44 -18.78 21.83 -21.36
C SER A 44 -18.70 21.58 -22.86
N ARG A 45 -17.66 22.09 -23.53
CA ARG A 45 -17.49 21.96 -24.99
C ARG A 45 -17.25 20.52 -25.43
N GLU A 46 -16.45 19.79 -24.67
CA GLU A 46 -16.07 18.41 -24.96
C GLU A 46 -17.08 17.38 -24.40
N GLY A 47 -18.12 17.84 -23.69
CA GLY A 47 -19.15 16.98 -23.11
C GLY A 47 -18.64 16.07 -21.98
N TYR A 48 -17.57 16.47 -21.28
CA TYR A 48 -17.05 15.72 -20.15
C TYR A 48 -18.00 15.82 -18.95
N ARG A 49 -18.13 14.72 -18.21
CA ARG A 49 -18.87 14.69 -16.93
C ARG A 49 -17.93 15.06 -15.79
N GLN A 50 -18.34 16.01 -14.96
CA GLN A 50 -17.66 16.28 -13.69
C GLN A 50 -17.92 15.15 -12.68
N LEU A 51 -16.89 14.79 -11.92
CA LEU A 51 -17.01 13.78 -10.87
C LEU A 51 -17.88 14.33 -9.73
N PRO A 52 -18.89 13.57 -9.27
CA PRO A 52 -19.75 14.02 -8.19
C PRO A 52 -18.98 14.09 -6.88
N TRP A 53 -19.39 15.00 -6.01
CA TRP A 53 -18.95 15.03 -4.63
C TRP A 53 -19.70 13.94 -3.84
N GLN A 54 -19.06 13.42 -2.80
CA GLN A 54 -19.56 12.27 -2.06
C GLN A 54 -19.69 12.65 -0.58
N PRO A 55 -20.88 12.52 0.03
CA PRO A 55 -21.06 12.81 1.46
C PRO A 55 -20.28 11.83 2.35
N GLN A 56 -20.08 10.60 1.86
CA GLN A 56 -19.26 9.57 2.49
C GLN A 56 -18.26 9.04 1.46
N PRO A 57 -17.11 9.72 1.27
CA PRO A 57 -16.15 9.28 0.27
C PRO A 57 -15.56 7.90 0.59
N VAL A 58 -15.48 7.06 -0.43
CA VAL A 58 -14.76 5.78 -0.40
C VAL A 58 -13.36 6.01 -0.97
N VAL A 59 -12.35 5.49 -0.29
CA VAL A 59 -10.97 5.51 -0.76
C VAL A 59 -10.48 4.08 -0.98
N MET A 60 -9.93 3.81 -2.15
CA MET A 60 -9.19 2.58 -2.42
C MET A 60 -7.73 2.93 -2.67
N ASN A 61 -6.83 2.41 -1.85
CA ASN A 61 -5.42 2.76 -1.87
C ASN A 61 -4.55 1.51 -2.03
N VAL A 62 -3.70 1.50 -3.06
CA VAL A 62 -2.75 0.40 -3.28
C VAL A 62 -1.35 0.85 -2.92
N LYS A 63 -0.71 0.07 -2.07
CA LYS A 63 0.63 0.31 -1.53
C LYS A 63 1.53 -0.86 -1.88
N GLY A 64 2.74 -0.54 -2.30
CA GLY A 64 3.76 -1.52 -2.67
C GLY A 64 4.93 -0.85 -3.39
N ALA A 65 6.04 -1.57 -3.47
CA ALA A 65 7.27 -1.12 -4.11
C ALA A 65 7.07 -0.72 -5.59
N SER A 66 8.03 -0.01 -6.16
CA SER A 66 8.07 0.20 -7.62
C SER A 66 8.04 -1.16 -8.33
N ALA A 67 7.28 -1.26 -9.43
CA ALA A 67 7.11 -2.50 -10.19
C ALA A 67 6.50 -3.71 -9.42
N SER A 68 5.89 -3.48 -8.24
CA SER A 68 5.21 -4.53 -7.45
C SER A 68 3.87 -5.00 -8.03
N GLY A 69 3.43 -4.50 -9.18
CA GLY A 69 2.12 -4.83 -9.77
C GLY A 69 0.94 -3.95 -9.31
N LYS A 70 1.17 -2.75 -8.78
CA LYS A 70 0.05 -1.84 -8.40
C LYS A 70 -0.97 -1.59 -9.52
N SER A 71 -0.50 -1.47 -10.77
CA SER A 71 -1.39 -1.24 -11.92
C SER A 71 -2.28 -2.43 -12.25
N THR A 72 -1.84 -3.66 -11.95
CA THR A 72 -2.65 -4.87 -12.17
C THR A 72 -3.75 -5.04 -11.11
N MET A 73 -3.76 -4.19 -10.07
CA MET A 73 -4.82 -4.14 -9.07
C MET A 73 -6.05 -3.36 -9.53
N ARG A 74 -5.95 -2.44 -10.50
CA ARG A 74 -7.10 -1.60 -10.91
C ARG A 74 -8.31 -2.43 -11.37
N PRO A 75 -8.15 -3.49 -12.20
CA PRO A 75 -9.29 -4.34 -12.56
C PRO A 75 -9.95 -5.00 -11.35
N LEU A 76 -9.15 -5.43 -10.36
CA LEU A 76 -9.64 -6.05 -9.13
C LEU A 76 -10.37 -5.05 -8.24
N GLN A 77 -9.85 -3.83 -8.12
CA GLN A 77 -10.53 -2.72 -7.43
C GLN A 77 -11.84 -2.33 -8.11
N ARG A 78 -11.89 -2.39 -9.45
CA ARG A 78 -13.15 -2.19 -10.20
C ARG A 78 -14.15 -3.29 -9.91
N THR A 79 -13.72 -4.54 -9.83
CA THR A 79 -14.58 -5.66 -9.43
C THR A 79 -15.08 -5.47 -8.01
N LEU A 80 -14.22 -5.07 -7.07
CA LEU A 80 -14.61 -4.75 -5.70
C LEU A 80 -15.64 -3.62 -5.64
N ALA A 81 -15.42 -2.52 -6.37
CA ALA A 81 -16.39 -1.42 -6.44
C ALA A 81 -17.77 -1.92 -6.88
N ARG A 82 -17.82 -2.80 -7.88
CA ARG A 82 -19.08 -3.44 -8.33
C ARG A 82 -19.70 -4.34 -7.26
N LYS A 83 -18.91 -5.18 -6.58
CA LYS A 83 -19.39 -6.04 -5.48
C LYS A 83 -20.04 -5.20 -4.36
N LEU A 84 -19.51 -4.00 -4.12
CA LEU A 84 -19.96 -3.07 -3.09
C LEU A 84 -20.99 -2.04 -3.59
N ASN A 85 -21.49 -2.19 -4.82
CA ASN A 85 -22.44 -1.28 -5.47
C ASN A 85 -21.96 0.18 -5.62
N PHE A 86 -20.65 0.40 -5.74
CA PHE A 86 -20.09 1.70 -6.11
C PHE A 86 -19.93 1.83 -7.63
N ARG A 87 -20.26 3.01 -8.16
CA ARG A 87 -20.04 3.36 -9.57
C ARG A 87 -18.57 3.66 -9.80
N TRP A 88 -17.92 2.84 -10.62
CA TRP A 88 -16.49 2.97 -10.89
C TRP A 88 -16.13 4.33 -11.52
N GLU A 89 -17.03 4.87 -12.34
CA GLU A 89 -16.87 6.14 -13.05
C GLU A 89 -16.89 7.36 -12.12
N GLU A 90 -17.19 7.18 -10.83
CA GLU A 90 -17.24 8.23 -9.82
C GLU A 90 -15.96 8.29 -8.96
N PHE A 91 -14.98 7.42 -9.23
CA PHE A 91 -13.66 7.45 -8.58
C PHE A 91 -12.69 8.38 -9.33
N ALA A 92 -12.11 9.33 -8.60
CA ALA A 92 -10.98 10.13 -9.06
C ALA A 92 -9.67 9.32 -8.91
N LEU A 93 -8.95 9.12 -10.01
CA LEU A 93 -7.62 8.51 -9.98
C LEU A 93 -6.57 9.55 -9.55
N ILE A 94 -5.89 9.26 -8.44
CA ILE A 94 -4.79 10.05 -7.91
C ILE A 94 -3.47 9.32 -8.17
N SER A 95 -2.79 9.70 -9.25
CA SER A 95 -1.53 9.09 -9.71
C SER A 95 -0.59 10.17 -10.28
N PRO A 96 0.30 10.76 -9.46
CA PRO A 96 1.23 11.81 -9.88
C PRO A 96 2.08 11.38 -11.08
N ASP A 97 2.45 10.11 -11.14
CA ASP A 97 3.29 9.53 -12.19
C ASP A 97 2.79 9.77 -13.63
N ILE A 98 1.50 10.09 -13.81
CA ILE A 98 0.94 10.47 -15.11
C ILE A 98 1.53 11.78 -15.64
N TRP A 99 1.93 12.68 -14.74
CA TRP A 99 2.43 14.01 -15.08
C TRP A 99 3.81 14.00 -15.71
N ARG A 100 4.60 12.93 -15.50
CA ARG A 100 5.95 12.81 -16.05
C ARG A 100 5.99 12.94 -17.58
N LYS A 101 4.93 12.53 -18.27
CA LYS A 101 4.79 12.65 -19.73
C LYS A 101 4.69 14.10 -20.23
N PHE A 102 4.30 15.03 -19.35
CA PHE A 102 4.17 16.45 -19.66
C PHE A 102 5.38 17.27 -19.18
N LEU A 103 6.27 16.66 -18.40
CA LEU A 103 7.46 17.32 -17.84
C LEU A 103 8.69 17.21 -18.75
N LEU A 104 8.75 16.17 -19.58
CA LEU A 104 9.86 15.93 -20.50
C LEU A 104 9.33 15.62 -21.89
N ASP A 105 10.02 16.16 -22.88
CA ASP A 105 9.99 15.60 -24.23
C ASP A 105 10.86 14.34 -24.25
N TYR A 106 10.22 13.17 -24.23
CA TYR A 106 10.92 11.88 -24.26
C TYR A 106 11.71 11.66 -25.54
N THR A 107 11.30 12.27 -26.66
CA THR A 107 11.95 12.08 -27.95
C THR A 107 13.30 12.81 -28.02
N SER A 108 13.41 13.96 -27.37
CA SER A 108 14.66 14.74 -27.33
C SER A 108 15.77 14.13 -26.45
N LEU A 109 15.43 13.16 -25.59
CA LEU A 109 16.41 12.54 -24.68
C LEU A 109 17.46 11.66 -25.39
N GLY A 110 17.21 11.25 -26.63
CA GLY A 110 18.13 10.41 -27.40
C GLY A 110 18.59 9.19 -26.61
N GLY A 111 19.91 8.96 -26.52
CA GLY A 111 20.49 7.84 -25.76
C GLY A 111 20.24 7.89 -24.24
N ALA A 112 19.87 9.05 -23.69
CA ALA A 112 19.62 9.24 -22.27
C ALA A 112 18.18 8.91 -21.84
N TYR A 113 17.33 8.42 -22.76
CA TYR A 113 15.91 8.11 -22.51
C TYR A 113 15.69 7.21 -21.27
N LYS A 114 16.67 6.37 -20.92
CA LYS A 114 16.64 5.48 -19.74
C LYS A 114 16.61 6.23 -18.40
N TYR A 115 17.01 7.52 -18.38
CA TYR A 115 17.06 8.35 -17.18
C TYR A 115 15.85 9.28 -17.01
N ALA A 116 14.87 9.24 -17.93
CA ALA A 116 13.72 10.15 -17.94
C ALA A 116 12.98 10.24 -16.58
N ALA A 117 12.87 9.12 -15.86
CA ALA A 117 12.22 9.10 -14.55
C ALA A 117 13.03 9.82 -13.46
N MET A 118 14.36 9.77 -13.50
CA MET A 118 15.22 10.46 -12.52
C MET A 118 15.25 11.97 -12.78
N LEU A 119 15.19 12.37 -14.04
CA LEU A 119 15.19 13.77 -14.48
C LEU A 119 13.92 14.56 -14.11
N THR A 120 12.87 13.91 -13.59
CA THR A 120 11.58 14.55 -13.25
C THR A 120 11.18 14.38 -11.78
N GLY A 121 12.13 13.98 -10.93
CA GLY A 121 11.86 13.67 -9.53
C GLY A 121 11.33 14.88 -8.74
N HIS A 122 12.06 16.00 -8.80
CA HIS A 122 11.74 17.20 -8.02
C HIS A 122 10.46 17.89 -8.52
N GLU A 123 10.28 18.00 -9.83
CA GLU A 123 9.07 18.58 -10.42
C GLU A 123 7.84 17.77 -10.04
N LEU A 124 7.97 16.43 -10.01
CA LEU A 124 6.88 15.57 -9.58
C LEU A 124 6.52 15.82 -8.11
N GLU A 125 7.50 16.02 -7.24
CA GLU A 125 7.26 16.35 -5.83
C GLU A 125 6.48 17.66 -5.69
N VAL A 126 6.84 18.69 -6.47
CA VAL A 126 6.11 19.98 -6.47
C VAL A 126 4.67 19.80 -6.94
N ILE A 127 4.44 19.02 -8.01
CA ILE A 127 3.08 18.70 -8.50
C ILE A 127 2.29 17.95 -7.43
N ASP A 128 2.92 16.99 -6.78
CA ASP A 128 2.34 16.15 -5.73
C ASP A 128 1.89 17.00 -4.52
N GLN A 129 2.69 18.00 -4.12
CA GLN A 129 2.33 18.96 -3.08
C GLN A 129 1.17 19.88 -3.50
N LYS A 130 1.15 20.36 -4.74
CA LYS A 130 0.05 21.18 -5.27
C LYS A 130 -1.27 20.40 -5.29
N LEU A 131 -1.22 19.12 -5.68
CA LEU A 131 -2.36 18.23 -5.61
C LEU A 131 -2.87 18.06 -4.17
N ASP A 132 -1.97 17.88 -3.19
CA ASP A 132 -2.36 17.75 -1.78
C ASP A 132 -3.08 19.00 -1.26
N ARG A 133 -2.61 20.21 -1.62
CA ARG A 133 -3.28 21.47 -1.26
C ARG A 133 -4.66 21.57 -1.89
N ARG A 134 -4.79 21.29 -3.19
CA ARG A 134 -6.08 21.31 -3.89
C ARG A 134 -7.08 20.33 -3.27
N MET A 135 -6.65 19.10 -2.97
CA MET A 135 -7.51 18.11 -2.32
C MET A 135 -7.90 18.53 -0.90
N LYS A 136 -7.01 19.20 -0.15
CA LYS A 136 -7.35 19.76 1.16
C LYS A 136 -8.41 20.86 1.06
N ALA A 137 -8.31 21.75 0.08
CA ALA A 137 -9.31 22.78 -0.16
C ALA A 137 -10.68 22.16 -0.51
N LYS A 138 -10.70 21.20 -1.44
CA LYS A 138 -11.94 20.46 -1.79
C LYS A 138 -12.56 19.76 -0.59
N ALA A 139 -11.74 19.18 0.29
CA ALA A 139 -12.23 18.54 1.51
C ALA A 139 -12.86 19.55 2.48
N ALA A 140 -12.28 20.74 2.62
CA ALA A 140 -12.84 21.79 3.47
C ALA A 140 -14.21 22.26 2.98
N SER A 141 -14.45 22.23 1.66
CA SER A 141 -15.73 22.56 1.03
C SER A 141 -16.71 21.38 0.93
N GLY A 142 -16.34 20.17 1.37
CA GLY A 142 -17.20 18.98 1.24
C GLY A 142 -17.29 18.40 -0.19
N GLU A 143 -16.36 18.76 -1.07
CA GLU A 143 -16.40 18.46 -2.51
C GLU A 143 -15.58 17.22 -2.92
N ILE A 144 -15.33 16.31 -1.99
CA ILE A 144 -14.47 15.14 -2.22
C ILE A 144 -15.26 14.05 -2.94
N SER A 145 -14.76 13.61 -4.10
CA SER A 145 -15.24 12.40 -4.79
C SER A 145 -14.67 11.14 -4.14
N HIS A 146 -15.14 9.96 -4.55
CA HIS A 146 -14.43 8.72 -4.24
C HIS A 146 -13.00 8.78 -4.81
N LEU A 147 -12.01 8.21 -4.13
CA LEU A 147 -10.60 8.32 -4.52
C LEU A 147 -9.99 6.94 -4.77
N LEU A 148 -9.28 6.83 -5.89
CA LEU A 148 -8.40 5.72 -6.19
C LEU A 148 -6.96 6.23 -6.10
N ILE A 149 -6.22 5.82 -5.06
CA ILE A 149 -4.88 6.34 -4.79
C ILE A 149 -3.83 5.32 -5.24
N ASP A 150 -3.01 5.72 -6.22
CA ASP A 150 -1.84 5.00 -6.72
C ASP A 150 -0.60 5.88 -6.55
N ARG A 151 -0.27 6.15 -5.29
CA ARG A 151 0.87 6.99 -4.88
C ARG A 151 1.90 6.17 -4.13
N PHE A 152 3.12 6.16 -4.67
CA PHE A 152 4.30 5.67 -3.97
C PHE A 152 4.75 6.75 -2.98
N ARG A 153 4.22 6.69 -1.76
CA ARG A 153 4.66 7.47 -0.61
C ARG A 153 4.58 6.58 0.63
N PHE A 154 5.74 6.31 1.20
CA PHE A 154 5.96 5.62 2.47
C PHE A 154 6.79 6.47 3.45
N ASP A 155 7.36 7.57 2.96
CA ASP A 155 8.21 8.56 3.65
C ASP A 155 7.42 9.62 4.44
N SER A 156 6.09 9.63 4.34
CA SER A 156 5.23 10.62 5.01
C SER A 156 5.14 10.44 6.55
N PHE A 157 5.97 9.59 7.16
CA PHE A 157 5.96 9.26 8.59
C PHE A 157 7.08 9.92 9.38
N VAL A 158 7.44 11.15 9.04
CA VAL A 158 8.01 12.04 10.07
C VAL A 158 6.85 12.37 11.01
N PRO A 159 6.88 11.97 12.29
CA PRO A 159 5.89 12.42 13.24
C PRO A 159 5.95 13.95 13.26
N GLU A 160 4.87 14.63 12.86
CA GLU A 160 4.71 16.02 13.26
C GLU A 160 4.66 16.00 14.79
N TYR A 161 5.72 16.49 15.44
CA TYR A 161 5.75 16.74 16.88
C TYR A 161 4.43 17.43 17.27
N GLY A 162 3.59 16.76 18.07
CA GLY A 162 2.33 17.35 18.56
C GLY A 162 1.03 16.59 18.29
N GLY A 163 1.06 15.29 17.99
CA GLY A 163 -0.13 14.44 18.12
C GLY A 163 -1.26 14.65 17.09
N LYS A 164 -1.05 15.47 16.05
CA LYS A 164 -1.94 15.56 14.89
C LYS A 164 -1.48 14.57 13.83
N GLY A 165 -2.07 13.39 13.82
CA GLY A 165 -1.74 12.34 12.86
C GLY A 165 -1.80 12.81 11.40
N SER A 166 -0.87 12.30 10.59
CA SER A 166 -0.93 12.18 9.12
C SER A 166 -1.70 13.27 8.36
N ASN A 167 -1.42 14.55 8.62
CA ASN A 167 -2.13 15.67 8.02
C ASN A 167 -1.82 15.86 6.51
N ARG A 168 -1.22 14.86 5.86
CA ARG A 168 -0.77 14.85 4.46
C ARG A 168 -1.32 13.67 3.64
N LEU A 169 -1.82 12.60 4.27
CA LEU A 169 -2.33 11.46 3.52
C LEU A 169 -3.76 11.72 3.04
N LEU A 170 -3.98 11.66 1.72
CA LEU A 170 -5.30 11.82 1.11
C LEU A 170 -6.31 10.75 1.57
N THR A 171 -5.83 9.59 2.02
CA THR A 171 -6.65 8.52 2.60
C THR A 171 -7.54 9.03 3.75
N ARG A 172 -7.13 10.08 4.47
CA ARG A 172 -7.92 10.66 5.57
C ARG A 172 -9.29 11.19 5.15
N PHE A 173 -9.47 11.50 3.87
CA PHE A 173 -10.72 12.03 3.35
C PHE A 173 -11.76 10.92 3.13
N GLY A 174 -11.37 9.65 3.23
CA GLY A 174 -12.29 8.53 3.22
C GLY A 174 -13.08 8.41 4.51
N ASN A 175 -14.37 8.12 4.37
CA ASN A 175 -15.21 7.56 5.41
C ASN A 175 -15.03 6.04 5.48
N LEU A 176 -15.06 5.39 4.31
CA LEU A 176 -14.72 3.99 4.09
C LEU A 176 -13.40 3.91 3.32
N VAL A 177 -12.44 3.15 3.84
CA VAL A 177 -11.10 3.03 3.30
C VAL A 177 -10.77 1.57 3.05
N TYR A 178 -10.30 1.26 1.85
CA TYR A 178 -9.69 -0.02 1.50
C TYR A 178 -8.19 0.18 1.27
N MET A 179 -7.37 -0.48 2.09
CA MET A 179 -5.91 -0.47 1.99
C MET A 179 -5.40 -1.81 1.46
N PHE A 180 -4.76 -1.80 0.30
CA PHE A 180 -4.16 -2.99 -0.30
C PHE A 180 -2.63 -2.90 -0.22
N PHE A 181 -1.99 -3.87 0.41
CA PHE A 181 -0.54 -3.91 0.60
C PHE A 181 0.06 -5.06 -0.21
N LEU A 182 0.73 -4.72 -1.31
CA LEU A 182 1.40 -5.69 -2.16
C LEU A 182 2.77 -6.08 -1.58
N ILE A 183 2.90 -7.36 -1.30
CA ILE A 183 4.14 -8.04 -0.93
C ILE A 183 4.65 -8.68 -2.22
N THR A 184 5.78 -8.21 -2.73
CA THR A 184 6.40 -8.75 -3.95
C THR A 184 7.88 -8.98 -3.66
N PRO A 185 8.42 -10.18 -3.94
CA PRO A 185 9.85 -10.43 -3.78
C PRO A 185 10.69 -9.38 -4.54
N PRO A 186 11.69 -8.76 -3.89
CA PRO A 186 12.46 -7.66 -4.47
C PRO A 186 13.08 -7.97 -5.84
N GLU A 187 13.64 -9.17 -6.05
CA GLU A 187 14.19 -9.62 -7.32
C GLU A 187 13.14 -9.64 -8.44
N MET A 188 11.90 -10.04 -8.14
CA MET A 188 10.81 -10.02 -9.12
C MET A 188 10.45 -8.59 -9.53
N THR A 189 10.57 -7.61 -8.63
CA THR A 189 10.35 -6.20 -9.00
C THR A 189 11.38 -5.70 -9.99
N VAL A 190 12.64 -6.18 -9.90
CA VAL A 190 13.72 -5.87 -10.84
C VAL A 190 13.41 -6.47 -12.21
N GLU A 191 13.06 -7.75 -12.27
CA GLU A 191 12.70 -8.42 -13.52
C GLU A 191 11.49 -7.78 -14.20
N ARG A 192 10.45 -7.47 -13.42
CA ARG A 192 9.23 -6.83 -13.94
C ARG A 192 9.50 -5.42 -14.46
N ALA A 193 10.34 -4.65 -13.76
CA ALA A 193 10.76 -3.34 -14.23
C ALA A 193 11.55 -3.42 -15.55
N TRP A 194 12.43 -4.41 -15.68
CA TRP A 194 13.17 -4.66 -16.92
C TRP A 194 12.24 -5.02 -18.09
N LYS A 195 11.33 -6.00 -17.90
CA LYS A 195 10.32 -6.39 -18.90
C LYS A 195 9.46 -5.19 -19.32
N ARG A 196 9.07 -4.34 -18.37
CA ARG A 196 8.35 -3.10 -18.67
C ARG A 196 9.21 -2.10 -19.45
N GLY A 197 10.47 -1.94 -19.09
CA GLY A 197 11.43 -1.10 -19.83
C GLY A 197 11.55 -1.51 -21.29
N LEU A 198 11.61 -2.81 -21.58
CA LEU A 198 11.61 -3.34 -22.95
C LEU A 198 10.31 -3.01 -23.71
N LYS A 199 9.15 -3.10 -23.06
CA LYS A 199 7.85 -2.87 -23.70
C LYS A 199 7.54 -1.38 -23.96
N VAL A 200 7.89 -0.49 -23.02
CA VAL A 200 7.43 0.92 -23.05
C VAL A 200 8.55 1.95 -22.84
N GLY A 201 9.82 1.53 -22.91
CA GLY A 201 10.99 2.42 -22.80
C GLY A 201 11.26 3.00 -21.40
N ARG A 202 10.50 2.60 -20.37
CA ARG A 202 10.63 3.13 -19.00
C ARG A 202 11.57 2.27 -18.16
N TYR A 203 12.86 2.59 -18.22
CA TYR A 203 13.89 1.94 -17.40
C TYR A 203 14.02 2.59 -16.02
N LYS A 204 14.56 1.82 -15.06
CA LYS A 204 14.90 2.29 -13.72
C LYS A 204 16.13 1.54 -13.23
N ALA A 205 17.01 2.21 -12.50
CA ALA A 205 18.21 1.56 -11.95
C ALA A 205 17.81 0.44 -10.96
N VAL A 206 18.62 -0.63 -10.93
CA VAL A 206 18.41 -1.76 -10.02
C VAL A 206 18.51 -1.30 -8.56
N GLU A 207 19.53 -0.49 -8.25
CA GLU A 207 19.72 0.07 -6.90
C GLU A 207 18.49 0.87 -6.45
N ASP A 208 17.92 1.73 -7.32
CA ASP A 208 16.70 2.46 -7.00
C ASP A 208 15.49 1.53 -6.79
N LEU A 209 15.37 0.45 -7.57
CA LEU A 209 14.28 -0.51 -7.40
C LEU A 209 14.38 -1.21 -6.05
N LEU A 210 15.58 -1.68 -5.67
CA LEU A 210 15.81 -2.33 -4.39
C LEU A 210 15.68 -1.35 -3.22
N ALA A 211 16.16 -0.11 -3.36
CA ALA A 211 15.95 0.95 -2.37
C ALA A 211 14.46 1.26 -2.15
N HIS A 212 13.67 1.35 -3.23
CA HIS A 212 12.22 1.51 -3.14
C HIS A 212 11.51 0.31 -2.49
N ASN A 213 12.05 -0.91 -2.62
CA ASN A 213 11.54 -2.06 -1.87
C ASN A 213 11.82 -1.88 -0.38
N VAL A 214 13.05 -1.55 0.00
CA VAL A 214 13.42 -1.31 1.41
C VAL A 214 12.54 -0.23 2.03
N GLU A 215 12.33 0.88 1.31
CA GLU A 215 11.44 1.97 1.74
C GLU A 215 9.99 1.49 1.91
N ALA A 216 9.46 0.77 0.92
CA ALA A 216 8.09 0.26 0.96
C ALA A 216 7.85 -0.68 2.14
N PHE A 217 8.74 -1.65 2.35
CA PHE A 217 8.61 -2.63 3.43
C PHE A 217 8.92 -2.04 4.81
N THR A 218 9.73 -0.98 4.87
CA THR A 218 9.93 -0.23 6.13
C THR A 218 8.70 0.61 6.50
N GLY A 219 8.08 1.30 5.53
CA GLY A 219 6.94 2.17 5.80
C GLY A 219 5.58 1.46 5.81
N MET A 220 5.46 0.26 5.25
CA MET A 220 4.21 -0.49 5.16
C MET A 220 3.59 -0.78 6.53
N PRO A 221 4.32 -1.31 7.55
CA PRO A 221 3.79 -1.46 8.90
C PRO A 221 3.25 -0.17 9.51
N GLU A 222 4.00 0.93 9.39
CA GLU A 222 3.58 2.23 9.96
C GLU A 222 2.30 2.76 9.31
N LEU A 223 2.22 2.66 7.97
CA LEU A 223 1.03 3.03 7.23
C LEU A 223 -0.17 2.17 7.61
N PHE A 224 0.04 0.85 7.73
CA PHE A 224 -0.99 -0.09 8.12
C PHE A 224 -1.56 0.27 9.50
N PHE A 225 -0.72 0.40 10.53
CA PHE A 225 -1.18 0.72 11.88
C PHE A 225 -1.80 2.11 11.99
N THR A 226 -1.33 3.09 11.22
CA THR A 226 -1.96 4.42 11.14
C THR A 226 -3.45 4.33 10.79
N TRP A 227 -3.83 3.44 9.88
CA TRP A 227 -5.23 3.30 9.42
C TRP A 227 -6.00 2.21 10.16
N ALA A 228 -5.38 1.06 10.45
CA ALA A 228 -6.03 -0.02 11.19
C ALA A 228 -6.45 0.40 12.60
N LEU A 229 -5.73 1.36 13.21
CA LEU A 229 -6.04 1.92 14.53
C LEU A 229 -6.80 3.26 14.46
N ALA A 230 -7.17 3.73 13.27
CA ALA A 230 -7.84 5.02 13.11
C ALA A 230 -9.26 4.98 13.70
N VAL A 231 -9.57 5.95 14.56
CA VAL A 231 -10.91 6.13 15.13
C VAL A 231 -11.79 6.94 14.18
N GLY A 232 -13.08 6.60 14.11
CA GLY A 232 -14.07 7.35 13.31
C GLY A 232 -14.02 7.07 11.81
N LYS A 233 -13.32 6.01 11.39
CA LYS A 233 -13.28 5.54 10.00
C LYS A 233 -13.50 4.05 9.95
N ARG A 234 -14.11 3.59 8.85
CA ARG A 234 -14.19 2.17 8.53
C ARG A 234 -13.04 1.84 7.58
N VAL A 235 -12.11 1.01 8.03
CA VAL A 235 -10.92 0.63 7.29
C VAL A 235 -10.91 -0.87 7.12
N HIS A 236 -11.00 -1.31 5.88
CA HIS A 236 -10.66 -2.66 5.46
C HIS A 236 -9.23 -2.66 4.94
N TYR A 237 -8.47 -3.69 5.27
CA TYR A 237 -7.11 -3.87 4.76
C TYR A 237 -6.89 -5.29 4.27
N GLU A 238 -5.98 -5.41 3.31
CA GLU A 238 -5.61 -6.70 2.73
C GLU A 238 -4.14 -6.68 2.31
N PHE A 239 -3.38 -7.66 2.80
CA PHE A 239 -2.03 -7.97 2.38
C PHE A 239 -2.07 -9.00 1.28
N LEU A 240 -1.31 -8.76 0.22
CA LEU A 240 -1.42 -9.47 -1.04
C LEU A 240 -0.03 -9.93 -1.48
N ASP A 241 0.20 -11.24 -1.50
CA ASP A 241 1.39 -11.82 -2.10
C ASP A 241 1.23 -11.81 -3.62
N ASN A 242 2.11 -11.05 -4.27
CA ASN A 242 2.16 -10.92 -5.72
C ASN A 242 3.40 -11.60 -6.32
N SER A 243 3.87 -12.69 -5.70
CA SER A 243 4.84 -13.64 -6.25
C SER A 243 4.28 -14.53 -7.37
N VAL A 244 3.09 -14.21 -7.89
CA VAL A 244 2.39 -14.97 -8.93
C VAL A 244 2.85 -14.58 -10.36
N PRO A 245 2.61 -15.47 -11.36
CA PRO A 245 2.79 -15.15 -12.78
C PRO A 245 2.01 -13.91 -13.25
N GLU A 246 2.52 -13.24 -14.29
CA GLU A 246 1.83 -12.10 -14.91
C GLU A 246 0.43 -12.51 -15.39
N GLY A 247 -0.59 -11.73 -15.03
CA GLY A 247 -1.99 -11.98 -15.38
C GLY A 247 -2.77 -12.80 -14.34
N GLN A 248 -2.11 -13.43 -13.37
CA GLN A 248 -2.79 -14.09 -12.26
C GLN A 248 -3.12 -13.10 -11.13
N PRO A 249 -4.25 -13.30 -10.42
CA PRO A 249 -4.56 -12.50 -9.24
C PRO A 249 -3.56 -12.79 -8.11
N PRO A 250 -3.20 -11.79 -7.30
CA PRO A 250 -2.36 -12.02 -6.13
C PRO A 250 -3.07 -12.93 -5.12
N ARG A 251 -2.29 -13.53 -4.23
CA ARG A 251 -2.79 -14.39 -3.14
C ARG A 251 -3.04 -13.54 -1.91
N THR A 252 -4.14 -13.79 -1.20
CA THR A 252 -4.43 -13.09 0.06
C THR A 252 -3.55 -13.67 1.16
N VAL A 253 -2.75 -12.81 1.78
CA VAL A 253 -1.86 -13.14 2.89
C VAL A 253 -2.56 -12.92 4.22
N ALA A 254 -3.22 -11.78 4.35
CA ALA A 254 -4.02 -11.44 5.51
C ALA A 254 -5.03 -10.36 5.14
N PHE A 255 -6.15 -10.29 5.85
CA PHE A 255 -7.18 -9.28 5.63
C PHE A 255 -7.92 -8.96 6.93
N GLY A 256 -8.72 -7.91 6.94
CA GLY A 256 -9.57 -7.61 8.08
C GLY A 256 -10.09 -6.19 8.12
N TRP A 257 -10.76 -5.88 9.23
CA TRP A 257 -11.30 -4.57 9.55
C TRP A 257 -10.57 -3.97 10.75
N ASN A 258 -10.88 -2.71 11.09
CA ASN A 258 -10.45 -2.15 12.37
C ASN A 258 -10.83 -3.11 13.51
N GLY A 259 -9.86 -3.49 14.32
CA GLY A 259 -10.09 -4.35 15.48
C GLY A 259 -9.83 -5.85 15.25
N GLU A 260 -9.89 -6.33 14.00
CA GLU A 260 -9.80 -7.77 13.69
C GLU A 260 -9.01 -8.04 12.41
N MET A 261 -8.08 -8.98 12.48
CA MET A 261 -7.25 -9.43 11.37
C MET A 261 -7.28 -10.94 11.24
N THR A 262 -7.42 -11.44 10.02
CA THR A 262 -7.27 -12.85 9.67
C THR A 262 -5.99 -13.04 8.87
N ILE A 263 -5.11 -13.92 9.33
CA ILE A 263 -3.83 -14.25 8.70
C ILE A 263 -3.93 -15.64 8.06
N LEU A 264 -3.69 -15.69 6.75
CA LEU A 264 -3.71 -16.90 5.93
C LEU A 264 -2.30 -17.45 5.63
N ASP A 265 -1.29 -16.56 5.63
CA ASP A 265 0.10 -16.89 5.31
C ASP A 265 1.05 -16.17 6.26
N VAL A 266 1.54 -16.89 7.28
CA VAL A 266 2.46 -16.35 8.28
C VAL A 266 3.82 -16.01 7.68
N LYS A 267 4.33 -16.83 6.75
CA LYS A 267 5.61 -16.63 6.08
C LYS A 267 5.66 -15.27 5.38
N SER A 268 4.60 -14.92 4.66
CA SER A 268 4.49 -13.64 3.96
C SER A 268 4.40 -12.44 4.93
N MET A 269 3.87 -12.62 6.14
CA MET A 269 3.92 -11.60 7.20
C MET A 269 5.35 -11.37 7.71
N LEU A 270 6.16 -12.43 7.81
CA LEU A 270 7.59 -12.32 8.12
C LEU A 270 8.39 -11.71 6.97
N ASP A 271 7.98 -11.95 5.73
CA ASP A 271 8.64 -11.42 4.54
C ASP A 271 8.63 -9.88 4.50
N ILE A 272 7.64 -9.22 5.11
CA ILE A 272 7.63 -7.75 5.25
C ILE A 272 8.87 -7.27 6.01
N GLU A 273 9.30 -7.98 7.07
CA GLU A 273 10.52 -7.64 7.82
C GLU A 273 11.80 -8.13 7.12
N ARG A 274 11.72 -9.21 6.33
CA ARG A 274 12.83 -9.71 5.53
C ARG A 274 13.17 -8.73 4.40
N PHE A 275 12.18 -8.28 3.64
CA PHE A 275 12.40 -7.51 2.42
C PHE A 275 12.90 -6.07 2.66
N ARG A 276 12.79 -5.55 3.88
CA ARG A 276 13.47 -4.29 4.27
C ARG A 276 14.96 -4.45 4.59
N LYS A 277 15.49 -5.69 4.64
CA LYS A 277 16.89 -6.00 5.00
C LYS A 277 17.76 -6.39 3.79
N ILE A 278 17.23 -6.30 2.58
CA ILE A 278 17.92 -6.71 1.35
C ILE A 278 19.13 -5.82 1.03
N ASN A 279 20.07 -6.38 0.28
CA ASN A 279 21.23 -5.67 -0.25
C ASN A 279 20.85 -4.87 -1.50
N ILE A 280 20.77 -3.54 -1.38
CA ILE A 280 20.43 -2.64 -2.49
C ILE A 280 21.52 -2.55 -3.57
N ARG A 281 22.75 -3.00 -3.27
CA ARG A 281 23.90 -3.01 -4.20
C ARG A 281 24.12 -4.37 -4.86
N ALA A 282 23.12 -5.26 -4.78
CA ALA A 282 23.19 -6.59 -5.38
C ALA A 282 23.41 -6.51 -6.90
N LYS A 283 24.34 -7.32 -7.41
CA LYS A 283 24.63 -7.47 -8.84
C LYS A 283 24.02 -8.73 -9.45
N GLY A 284 23.51 -9.63 -8.61
CA GLY A 284 22.79 -10.85 -8.99
C GLY A 284 21.65 -11.16 -8.00
N PRO A 285 20.67 -12.01 -8.39
CA PRO A 285 19.53 -12.36 -7.53
C PRO A 285 19.93 -12.95 -6.18
N GLU A 286 20.97 -13.80 -6.15
CA GLU A 286 21.51 -14.42 -4.94
C GLU A 286 22.12 -13.41 -3.97
N GLU A 287 22.61 -12.27 -4.48
CA GLU A 287 23.19 -11.22 -3.64
C GLU A 287 22.14 -10.35 -2.95
N VAL A 288 20.89 -10.35 -3.43
CA VAL A 288 19.77 -9.55 -2.87
C VAL A 288 19.55 -9.88 -1.40
N TYR A 289 19.70 -11.15 -1.02
CA TYR A 289 19.43 -11.65 0.33
C TYR A 289 20.70 -11.90 1.16
N ARG A 290 21.87 -11.43 0.70
CA ARG A 290 23.14 -11.70 1.36
C ARG A 290 23.41 -10.75 2.54
N GLY A 291 23.97 -11.29 3.63
CA GLY A 291 24.56 -10.49 4.72
C GLY A 291 23.62 -10.10 5.88
N LYS A 292 22.37 -10.56 5.88
CA LYS A 292 21.42 -10.40 7.00
C LYS A 292 20.76 -11.75 7.31
N SER A 293 20.29 -11.92 8.56
CA SER A 293 19.56 -13.13 8.94
C SER A 293 18.13 -13.07 8.42
N PHE A 294 17.82 -13.94 7.47
CA PHE A 294 16.48 -14.19 6.95
C PHE A 294 15.76 -15.32 7.70
N ALA A 295 16.40 -15.88 8.73
CA ALA A 295 15.79 -16.89 9.59
C ALA A 295 14.49 -16.33 10.22
N PRO A 296 13.45 -17.16 10.36
CA PRO A 296 12.13 -16.70 10.80
C PRO A 296 12.19 -15.92 12.13
N GLU A 297 13.02 -16.39 13.08
CA GLU A 297 13.13 -15.87 14.45
C GLU A 297 13.56 -14.40 14.49
N CYS A 298 14.36 -13.98 13.50
CA CYS A 298 14.89 -12.62 13.37
C CYS A 298 13.93 -11.66 12.66
N ASN A 299 12.75 -12.11 12.21
CA ASN A 299 11.87 -11.37 11.30
C ASN A 299 10.40 -11.33 11.76
N THR A 300 10.15 -11.48 13.06
CA THR A 300 8.80 -11.58 13.64
C THR A 300 8.21 -10.26 14.16
N ASP A 301 8.93 -9.14 14.06
CA ASP A 301 8.54 -7.88 14.72
C ASP A 301 7.22 -7.31 14.21
N PHE A 302 6.95 -7.36 12.90
CA PHE A 302 5.66 -6.94 12.37
C PHE A 302 4.50 -7.78 12.92
N LEU A 303 4.67 -9.10 12.92
CA LEU A 303 3.66 -10.03 13.45
C LEU A 303 3.41 -9.81 14.95
N ARG A 304 4.48 -9.60 15.74
CA ARG A 304 4.37 -9.23 17.17
C ARG A 304 3.56 -7.95 17.36
N ARG A 305 3.77 -6.93 16.53
CA ARG A 305 3.00 -5.67 16.58
C ARG A 305 1.54 -5.89 16.22
N CYS A 306 1.23 -6.73 15.22
CA CYS A 306 -0.15 -7.08 14.89
C CYS A 306 -0.86 -7.67 16.11
N VAL A 307 -0.29 -8.67 16.75
CA VAL A 307 -0.87 -9.29 17.96
C VAL A 307 -1.01 -8.32 19.12
N ARG A 308 -0.05 -7.42 19.28
CA ARG A 308 -0.04 -6.45 20.38
C ARG A 308 -1.11 -5.36 20.22
N TRP A 309 -1.35 -4.90 18.98
CA TRP A 309 -2.15 -3.70 18.73
C TRP A 309 -3.50 -3.97 18.10
N ILE A 310 -3.67 -5.10 17.39
CA ILE A 310 -4.96 -5.52 16.87
C ILE A 310 -5.64 -6.40 17.93
N PRO A 311 -6.84 -6.02 18.41
CA PRO A 311 -7.58 -6.75 19.42
C PRO A 311 -7.78 -8.23 19.11
N VAL A 312 -8.13 -8.57 17.86
CA VAL A 312 -8.44 -9.94 17.46
C VAL A 312 -7.57 -10.35 16.28
N ILE A 313 -6.86 -11.47 16.42
CA ILE A 313 -6.14 -12.13 15.33
C ILE A 313 -6.66 -13.54 15.15
N ASN A 314 -7.13 -13.86 13.95
CA ASN A 314 -7.48 -15.21 13.55
C ASN A 314 -6.37 -15.77 12.65
N PHE A 315 -5.99 -17.03 12.85
CA PHE A 315 -5.16 -17.78 11.92
C PHE A 315 -6.05 -18.75 11.16
N ALA A 316 -5.97 -18.70 9.83
CA ALA A 316 -6.85 -19.48 8.97
C ALA A 316 -6.07 -20.20 7.87
N SER A 317 -6.60 -21.33 7.42
CA SER A 317 -6.05 -22.07 6.30
C SER A 317 -6.22 -21.28 5.01
N TYR A 318 -5.13 -21.05 4.27
CA TYR A 318 -5.20 -20.42 2.95
C TYR A 318 -6.15 -21.16 1.98
N LYS A 319 -6.16 -22.50 2.03
CA LYS A 319 -6.90 -23.32 1.06
C LYS A 319 -8.40 -23.32 1.28
N THR A 320 -8.85 -23.27 2.53
CA THR A 320 -10.26 -23.44 2.91
C THR A 320 -10.85 -22.20 3.56
N GLY A 321 -10.04 -21.26 4.03
CA GLY A 321 -10.48 -20.11 4.82
C GLY A 321 -10.91 -20.45 6.26
N ALA A 322 -10.86 -21.73 6.64
CA ALA A 322 -11.24 -22.17 7.98
C ALA A 322 -10.24 -21.65 9.02
N VAL A 323 -10.75 -20.97 10.05
CA VAL A 323 -9.96 -20.50 11.19
C VAL A 323 -9.57 -21.70 12.03
N TYR A 324 -8.29 -21.84 12.33
CA TYR A 324 -7.74 -22.91 13.15
C TYR A 324 -7.18 -22.41 14.48
N ALA A 325 -7.00 -21.11 14.66
CA ALA A 325 -6.64 -20.55 15.95
C ALA A 325 -7.03 -19.07 16.07
N ARG A 326 -7.34 -18.61 17.28
CA ARG A 326 -7.75 -17.24 17.58
C ARG A 326 -7.03 -16.69 18.80
N VAL A 327 -6.55 -15.47 18.66
CA VAL A 327 -5.88 -14.69 19.70
C VAL A 327 -6.68 -13.41 19.93
N GLU A 328 -7.02 -13.14 21.19
CA GLU A 328 -7.63 -11.89 21.61
C GLU A 328 -6.73 -11.20 22.63
N HIS A 329 -6.42 -9.92 22.39
CA HIS A 329 -5.57 -9.10 23.24
C HIS A 329 -4.23 -9.78 23.61
N GLY A 330 -3.62 -10.45 22.64
CA GLY A 330 -2.36 -11.17 22.81
C GLY A 330 -2.46 -12.48 23.59
N ARG A 331 -3.67 -13.00 23.83
CA ARG A 331 -3.90 -14.30 24.48
C ARG A 331 -4.64 -15.22 23.54
N TRP A 332 -4.17 -16.45 23.40
CA TRP A 332 -4.95 -17.49 22.74
C TRP A 332 -6.29 -17.67 23.47
N ILE A 333 -7.38 -17.76 22.71
CA ILE A 333 -8.74 -18.01 23.23
C ILE A 333 -9.31 -19.30 22.67
N TRP A 334 -8.90 -19.69 21.46
CA TRP A 334 -9.43 -20.87 20.77
C TRP A 334 -8.41 -21.45 19.80
N ARG A 335 -8.42 -22.77 19.60
CA ARG A 335 -7.63 -23.50 18.61
C ARG A 335 -8.26 -24.83 18.23
N ASP A 336 -7.99 -25.26 17.00
CA ASP A 336 -8.17 -26.62 16.50
C ASP A 336 -6.81 -27.32 16.47
N ASP A 337 -6.63 -28.36 17.30
CA ASP A 337 -5.34 -29.05 17.45
C ASP A 337 -4.87 -29.74 16.17
N GLN A 338 -5.79 -30.31 15.38
CA GLN A 338 -5.44 -31.04 14.17
C GLN A 338 -4.98 -30.07 13.07
N ALA A 339 -5.76 -29.01 12.85
CA ALA A 339 -5.43 -28.00 11.86
C ALA A 339 -4.18 -27.20 12.26
N LEU A 340 -4.01 -26.90 13.56
CA LEU A 340 -2.80 -26.27 14.09
C LEU A 340 -1.57 -27.16 13.88
N ALA A 341 -1.65 -28.46 14.20
CA ALA A 341 -0.54 -29.39 13.96
C ALA A 341 -0.14 -29.45 12.48
N CYS A 342 -1.13 -29.41 11.56
CA CYS A 342 -0.86 -29.30 10.14
C CYS A 342 -0.15 -28.00 9.77
N ALA A 343 -0.56 -26.86 10.34
CA ALA A 343 0.04 -25.55 10.10
C ALA A 343 1.49 -25.48 10.62
N LEU A 344 1.79 -26.09 11.76
CA LEU A 344 3.12 -26.11 12.38
C LEU A 344 4.17 -26.92 11.60
N ASN A 345 3.78 -27.68 10.57
CA ASN A 345 4.72 -28.33 9.65
C ASN A 345 5.51 -27.31 8.81
N ASP A 346 4.97 -26.12 8.60
CA ASP A 346 5.69 -25.02 7.97
C ASP A 346 6.60 -24.32 9.01
N PRO A 347 7.93 -24.27 8.80
CA PRO A 347 8.86 -23.72 9.78
C PRO A 347 8.62 -22.25 10.10
N ASP A 348 8.24 -21.45 9.10
CA ASP A 348 7.95 -20.03 9.25
C ASP A 348 6.70 -19.81 10.11
N THR A 349 5.66 -20.61 9.85
CA THR A 349 4.40 -20.61 10.61
C THR A 349 4.64 -21.01 12.06
N ARG A 350 5.41 -22.09 12.30
CA ARG A 350 5.78 -22.52 13.65
C ARG A 350 6.47 -21.40 14.44
N VAL A 351 7.52 -20.80 13.89
CA VAL A 351 8.23 -19.71 14.58
C VAL A 351 7.33 -18.49 14.77
N GLY A 352 6.52 -18.15 13.77
CA GLY A 352 5.56 -17.05 13.89
C GLY A 352 4.57 -17.27 15.03
N LEU A 353 3.98 -18.46 15.13
CA LEU A 353 3.03 -18.80 16.18
C LEU A 353 3.68 -18.90 17.57
N ASP A 354 4.89 -19.47 17.67
CA ASP A 354 5.66 -19.54 18.92
C ASP A 354 5.92 -18.15 19.51
N VAL A 355 6.16 -17.16 18.64
CA VAL A 355 6.40 -15.77 19.05
C VAL A 355 5.14 -15.06 19.53
N ILE A 356 3.96 -15.46 19.05
CA ILE A 356 2.68 -14.82 19.37
C ILE A 356 2.21 -15.20 20.77
N ALA A 357 2.39 -16.46 21.17
CA ALA A 357 2.30 -16.82 22.57
C ALA A 357 3.02 -18.15 22.84
N PRO A 358 4.11 -18.15 23.63
CA PRO A 358 4.90 -19.34 23.94
C PRO A 358 4.17 -20.37 24.82
N LYS A 359 2.92 -20.06 25.23
CA LYS A 359 2.04 -20.90 26.07
C LYS A 359 0.83 -21.44 25.30
N ILE A 360 0.96 -21.66 23.99
CA ILE A 360 -0.12 -22.23 23.17
C ILE A 360 -0.65 -23.56 23.74
N ASN A 361 0.21 -24.31 24.44
CA ASN A 361 -0.11 -25.60 25.03
C ASN A 361 -0.99 -25.54 26.30
N ASP A 362 -1.17 -24.35 26.90
CA ASP A 362 -1.91 -24.20 28.18
C ASP A 362 -3.43 -24.05 27.98
N LEU A 363 -3.94 -24.08 26.73
CA LEU A 363 -5.38 -24.00 26.46
C LEU A 363 -6.03 -25.36 26.25
N GLU A 364 -7.22 -25.51 26.85
CA GLU A 364 -8.16 -26.59 26.51
C GLU A 364 -8.58 -26.45 25.05
N SER A 365 -8.50 -27.55 24.30
CA SER A 365 -8.90 -27.58 22.91
C SER A 365 -10.41 -27.62 22.76
N ASP A 366 -10.92 -26.88 21.79
CA ASP A 366 -12.34 -26.94 21.40
C ASP A 366 -12.43 -27.42 19.96
N VAL A 367 -12.98 -28.62 19.80
CA VAL A 367 -13.16 -29.29 18.50
C VAL A 367 -14.27 -28.64 17.68
N LYS A 368 -15.10 -27.76 18.28
CA LYS A 368 -16.09 -27.00 17.52
C LYS A 368 -15.40 -25.90 16.73
N GLY A 369 -15.50 -25.98 15.41
CA GLY A 369 -14.93 -25.00 14.50
C GLY A 369 -15.43 -23.58 14.80
N TYR A 370 -14.52 -22.62 14.72
CA TYR A 370 -14.86 -21.20 14.84
C TYR A 370 -15.62 -20.76 13.58
N PRO A 371 -16.87 -20.27 13.70
CA PRO A 371 -17.68 -19.95 12.53
C PRO A 371 -17.11 -18.72 11.80
N THR A 372 -16.73 -18.90 10.53
CA THR A 372 -16.30 -17.80 9.64
C THR A 372 -17.24 -17.73 8.45
N ASN A 373 -17.81 -16.55 8.20
CA ASN A 373 -18.64 -16.32 7.01
C ASN A 373 -17.73 -15.96 5.81
N LEU A 374 -17.23 -16.99 5.13
CA LEU A 374 -16.30 -16.85 4.01
C LEU A 374 -16.87 -15.99 2.87
N GLU A 375 -18.15 -16.15 2.55
CA GLU A 375 -18.84 -15.38 1.51
C GLU A 375 -18.79 -13.88 1.81
N LEU A 376 -19.06 -13.51 3.07
CA LEU A 376 -19.02 -12.12 3.51
C LEU A 376 -17.60 -11.53 3.39
N GLU A 377 -16.57 -12.26 3.81
CA GLU A 377 -15.18 -11.79 3.69
C GLU A 377 -14.70 -11.73 2.23
N LYS A 378 -15.18 -12.64 1.37
CA LYS A 378 -14.91 -12.66 -0.08
C LYS A 378 -15.52 -11.48 -0.83
N VAL A 379 -16.55 -10.83 -0.28
CA VAL A 379 -17.08 -9.57 -0.82
C VAL A 379 -16.05 -8.45 -0.69
N HIS A 380 -15.27 -8.44 0.40
CA HIS A 380 -14.35 -7.33 0.74
C HIS A 380 -12.89 -7.56 0.32
N THR A 381 -12.51 -8.81 0.02
CA THR A 381 -11.17 -9.18 -0.45
C THR A 381 -11.08 -9.23 -1.98
N ILE A 382 -9.88 -8.96 -2.49
CA ILE A 382 -9.58 -8.97 -3.93
C ILE A 382 -8.55 -10.02 -4.36
N GLY A 383 -7.78 -10.55 -3.42
CA GLY A 383 -6.87 -11.65 -3.66
C GLY A 383 -7.56 -13.02 -3.72
N SER A 384 -6.83 -14.02 -4.20
CA SER A 384 -7.26 -15.42 -4.18
C SER A 384 -7.02 -16.04 -2.79
N TRP A 385 -7.94 -16.90 -2.34
CA TRP A 385 -7.89 -17.68 -1.09
C TRP A 385 -9.15 -18.55 -0.97
N ALA A 386 -9.19 -19.58 -0.12
CA ALA A 386 -10.37 -20.45 0.06
C ALA A 386 -10.90 -21.12 -1.24
N GLU A 387 -10.04 -21.31 -2.25
CA GLU A 387 -10.44 -21.81 -3.58
C GLU A 387 -10.85 -23.30 -3.58
N ALA A 388 -10.52 -24.05 -2.53
CA ALA A 388 -10.89 -25.47 -2.43
C ALA A 388 -12.40 -25.70 -2.29
N ILE A 389 -13.16 -24.69 -1.85
CA ILE A 389 -14.61 -24.78 -1.65
C ILE A 389 -15.36 -24.48 -2.97
N TYR A 390 -14.85 -23.59 -3.82
CA TYR A 390 -15.45 -23.26 -5.12
C TYR A 390 -15.07 -24.24 -6.24
N GLY A 391 -14.06 -25.08 -6.01
CA GLY A 391 -13.63 -26.12 -6.95
C GLY A 391 -14.60 -27.30 -7.10
N SER A 392 -15.59 -27.46 -6.21
CA SER A 392 -16.56 -28.58 -6.30
C SER A 392 -17.86 -28.25 -7.04
N THR A 393 -18.11 -26.98 -7.40
CA THR A 393 -19.33 -26.57 -8.10
C THR A 393 -19.15 -26.34 -9.60
N ALA A 394 -17.93 -26.43 -10.13
CA ALA A 394 -17.64 -26.23 -11.56
C ALA A 394 -17.67 -27.53 -12.40
N GLY A 395 -18.22 -28.63 -11.86
CA GLY A 395 -18.24 -29.95 -12.49
C GLY A 395 -19.62 -30.58 -12.66
N ALA A 396 -20.69 -29.78 -12.64
CA ALA A 396 -22.04 -30.24 -12.98
C ALA A 396 -22.80 -29.10 -13.68
N GLY A 397 -22.75 -29.09 -15.01
CA GLY A 397 -23.45 -28.15 -15.88
C GLY A 397 -23.22 -28.52 -17.33
#